data_AF-A0A354WVF5-F1
#
_entry.id   AF-A0A354WVF5-F1
#
_cell.length_a   1.000
_cell.length_b   1.000
_cell.length_c   1.000
_cell.angle_alpha   90.00
_cell.angle_beta   90.00
_cell.angle_gamma   90.00
#
_symmetry.space_group_name_H-M   'P 1'
#
loop_
_entity.id
_entity.type
_entity.pdbx_description
1 polymer ?
#
loop_
_entity_poly.entity_id
_entity_poly.type
_entity_poly.pdbx_seq_one_letter_code
_entity_poly.pdbx_strand_id
1 'polypeptide(L)'
;MKALLSKGMALLICLFIFTSMYAGDKVSFLKRQFTSSNGYKLNYRILYPVNYTPGKSYPVILFLHGAGERGNDNEAQLVHGGDMLASYGNQSKYPAIVIAPQCPEGEKWAYYKQPSENNGIREFPVASAA
;
A
#
# COMPACT_ATOMS: atom_id res chain seq x y z
N MET A 1 -17.26 13.02 -48.66
CA MET A 1 -16.17 12.05 -48.36
C MET A 1 -15.13 12.58 -47.36
N LYS A 2 -14.62 13.81 -47.47
CA LYS A 2 -13.64 14.38 -46.51
C LYS A 2 -14.15 14.52 -45.06
N ALA A 3 -15.45 14.79 -44.86
CA ALA A 3 -16.06 14.96 -43.54
C ALA A 3 -16.38 13.65 -42.79
N LEU A 4 -16.46 12.51 -43.49
CA LEU A 4 -16.58 11.20 -42.83
C LEU A 4 -15.21 10.68 -42.38
N LEU A 5 -14.16 10.98 -43.14
CA LEU A 5 -12.77 10.61 -42.81
C LEU A 5 -12.27 11.30 -41.53
N SER A 6 -12.69 12.55 -41.27
CA SER A 6 -12.29 13.31 -40.07
C SER A 6 -13.02 12.88 -38.80
N LYS A 7 -14.28 12.47 -38.89
CA LYS A 7 -15.06 11.96 -37.75
C LYS A 7 -14.57 10.58 -37.28
N GLY A 8 -14.18 9.71 -38.23
CA GLY A 8 -13.57 8.42 -37.91
C GLY A 8 -12.19 8.54 -37.26
N MET A 9 -11.38 9.51 -37.72
CA MET A 9 -10.07 9.81 -37.12
C MET A 9 -10.21 10.37 -35.69
N ALA A 10 -11.18 11.25 -35.44
CA ALA A 10 -11.45 11.77 -34.10
C ALA A 10 -11.92 10.67 -33.13
N LEU A 11 -12.76 9.72 -33.59
CA LEU A 11 -13.22 8.60 -32.79
C LEU A 11 -12.08 7.62 -32.42
N LEU A 12 -11.15 7.38 -33.36
CA LEU A 12 -9.94 6.56 -33.12
C LEU A 12 -8.97 7.23 -32.13
N ILE A 13 -8.81 8.56 -32.20
CA ILE A 13 -8.00 9.32 -31.23
C ILE A 13 -8.64 9.26 -29.83
N CYS A 14 -9.97 9.40 -29.72
CA CYS A 14 -10.68 9.22 -28.44
C CYS A 14 -10.54 7.81 -27.85
N LEU A 15 -10.55 6.75 -28.69
CA LEU A 15 -10.30 5.39 -28.22
C LEU A 15 -8.84 5.18 -27.76
N PHE A 16 -7.86 5.81 -28.42
CA PHE A 16 -6.45 5.71 -28.02
C PHE A 16 -6.17 6.41 -26.68
N ILE A 17 -6.79 7.55 -26.40
CA ILE A 17 -6.60 8.28 -25.14
C ILE A 17 -7.20 7.51 -23.94
N PHE A 18 -8.22 6.69 -24.16
CA PHE A 18 -8.83 5.85 -23.10
C PHE A 18 -7.97 4.64 -22.68
N THR A 19 -6.99 4.24 -23.49
CA THR A 19 -6.14 3.06 -23.19
C THR A 19 -4.87 3.39 -22.41
N SER A 20 -4.56 4.68 -22.25
CA SER A 20 -3.39 5.10 -21.50
C SER A 20 -3.75 5.28 -20.03
N MET A 21 -3.12 4.45 -19.19
CA MET A 21 -3.05 4.52 -17.72
C MET A 21 -4.11 3.74 -16.93
N TYR A 22 -3.99 2.41 -16.92
CA TYR A 22 -4.04 1.72 -15.64
C TYR A 22 -2.64 1.80 -15.00
N ALA A 23 -2.29 2.98 -14.49
CA ALA A 23 -1.20 3.05 -13.53
C ALA A 23 -1.65 2.27 -12.30
N GLY A 24 -0.87 1.28 -11.87
CA GLY A 24 -1.22 0.47 -10.70
C GLY A 24 -1.59 1.37 -9.53
N ASP A 25 -2.86 1.33 -9.15
CA ASP A 25 -3.45 2.12 -8.08
C ASP A 25 -3.59 1.20 -6.85
N LYS A 26 -3.63 1.76 -5.64
CA LYS A 26 -3.81 1.00 -4.38
C LYS A 26 -5.00 0.03 -4.39
N VAL A 27 -5.99 0.20 -5.26
CA VAL A 27 -7.07 -0.76 -5.57
C VAL A 27 -6.53 -2.14 -5.96
N SER A 28 -5.33 -2.22 -6.54
CA SER A 28 -4.66 -3.47 -6.92
C SER A 28 -4.28 -4.35 -5.73
N PHE A 29 -4.20 -3.80 -4.52
CA PHE A 29 -4.03 -4.61 -3.33
C PHE A 29 -5.26 -5.49 -3.11
N LEU A 30 -5.04 -6.71 -2.61
CA LEU A 30 -6.09 -7.66 -2.23
C LEU A 30 -6.39 -7.54 -0.73
N LYS A 31 -7.67 -7.48 -0.36
CA LYS A 31 -8.14 -7.46 1.04
C LYS A 31 -8.01 -8.86 1.63
N ARG A 32 -7.35 -8.98 2.76
CA ARG A 32 -7.17 -10.24 3.49
C ARG A 32 -7.25 -10.01 5.00
N GLN A 33 -7.40 -11.11 5.74
CA GLN A 33 -7.36 -11.13 7.20
C GLN A 33 -6.55 -12.34 7.64
N PHE A 34 -5.61 -12.11 8.54
CA PHE A 34 -4.87 -13.17 9.22
C PHE A 34 -5.59 -13.50 10.53
N THR A 35 -5.65 -14.78 10.89
CA THR A 35 -6.10 -15.24 12.21
C THR A 35 -4.98 -16.03 12.86
N SER A 36 -4.51 -15.57 14.02
CA SER A 36 -3.47 -16.27 14.79
C SER A 36 -4.06 -17.49 15.53
N SER A 37 -3.18 -18.31 16.09
CA SER A 37 -3.56 -19.48 16.90
C SER A 37 -4.40 -19.16 18.13
N ASN A 38 -4.26 -17.95 18.72
CA ASN A 38 -5.06 -17.49 19.85
C ASN A 38 -6.36 -16.77 19.43
N GLY A 39 -6.70 -16.78 18.13
CA GLY A 39 -7.93 -16.18 17.60
C GLY A 39 -7.84 -14.68 17.34
N TYR A 40 -6.68 -14.03 17.57
CA TYR A 40 -6.47 -12.64 17.19
C TYR A 40 -6.53 -12.48 15.67
N LYS A 41 -7.24 -11.45 15.22
CA LYS A 41 -7.47 -11.16 13.80
C LYS A 41 -6.76 -9.88 13.40
N LEU A 42 -6.02 -9.93 12.29
CA LEU A 42 -5.32 -8.79 11.73
C LEU A 42 -5.72 -8.58 10.28
N ASN A 43 -6.35 -7.44 9.99
CA ASN A 43 -6.64 -7.01 8.63
C ASN A 43 -5.34 -6.64 7.91
N TYR A 44 -5.21 -7.05 6.65
CA TYR A 44 -4.07 -6.64 5.83
C TYR A 44 -4.42 -6.57 4.34
N ARG A 45 -3.58 -5.84 3.62
CA ARG A 45 -3.62 -5.70 2.17
C ARG A 45 -2.37 -6.36 1.61
N ILE A 46 -2.51 -7.11 0.52
CA ILE A 46 -1.39 -7.77 -0.16
C ILE A 46 -1.38 -7.43 -1.65
N LEU A 47 -0.23 -7.01 -2.16
CA LEU A 47 0.01 -6.77 -3.58
C LEU A 47 1.02 -7.79 -4.10
N TYR A 48 0.68 -8.43 -5.20
CA TYR A 48 1.59 -9.31 -5.91
C TYR A 48 2.24 -8.56 -7.08
N PRO A 49 3.49 -8.91 -7.45
CA PRO A 49 4.16 -8.29 -8.57
C PRO A 49 3.42 -8.53 -9.88
N VAL A 50 3.58 -7.61 -10.83
CA VAL A 50 3.06 -7.77 -12.20
C VAL A 50 3.60 -9.09 -12.77
N ASN A 51 2.70 -9.88 -13.37
CA ASN A 51 3.00 -11.22 -13.89
C ASN A 51 3.52 -12.20 -12.82
N TYR A 52 2.96 -12.14 -11.61
CA TYR A 52 3.27 -13.08 -10.54
C TYR A 52 3.23 -14.54 -11.02
N THR A 53 4.35 -15.23 -10.84
CA THR A 53 4.52 -16.64 -11.19
C THR A 53 4.65 -17.47 -9.92
N PRO A 54 3.72 -18.41 -9.64
CA PRO A 54 3.83 -19.34 -8.52
C PRO A 54 5.15 -20.14 -8.59
N GLY A 55 5.76 -20.38 -7.44
CA GLY A 55 7.03 -21.12 -7.34
C GLY A 55 8.30 -20.29 -7.60
N LYS A 56 8.17 -19.06 -8.10
CA LYS A 56 9.30 -18.10 -8.14
C LYS A 56 9.40 -17.34 -6.82
N SER A 57 10.62 -17.14 -6.35
CA SER A 57 10.92 -16.31 -5.17
C SER A 57 10.86 -14.83 -5.53
N TYR A 58 10.21 -14.04 -4.67
CA TYR A 58 10.14 -12.59 -4.76
C TYR A 58 10.55 -11.98 -3.41
N PRO A 59 11.17 -10.79 -3.40
CA PRO A 59 11.33 -10.00 -2.19
C PRO A 59 9.97 -9.69 -1.55
N VAL A 60 9.97 -9.53 -0.23
CA VAL A 60 8.80 -9.09 0.53
C VAL A 60 9.06 -7.69 1.09
N ILE A 61 8.13 -6.78 0.85
CA ILE A 61 8.08 -5.47 1.49
C ILE A 61 6.97 -5.52 2.52
N LEU A 62 7.34 -5.42 3.81
CA LEU A 62 6.39 -5.22 4.90
C LEU A 62 6.24 -3.72 5.16
N PHE A 63 5.09 -3.16 4.81
CA PHE A 63 4.81 -1.74 4.95
C PHE A 63 3.98 -1.47 6.21
N LEU A 64 4.58 -0.80 7.20
CA LEU A 64 3.92 -0.43 8.45
C LEU A 64 3.55 1.05 8.42
N HIS A 65 2.24 1.31 8.43
CA HIS A 65 1.67 2.65 8.33
C HIS A 65 1.78 3.46 9.64
N GLY A 66 1.48 4.76 9.56
CA GLY A 66 1.53 5.69 10.69
C GLY A 66 0.29 5.66 11.58
N ALA A 67 0.31 6.39 12.70
CA ALA A 67 -0.78 6.39 13.68
C ALA A 67 -2.14 6.86 13.12
N GLY A 68 -2.14 7.74 12.11
CA GLY A 68 -3.35 8.29 11.49
C GLY A 68 -4.11 7.31 10.58
N GLU A 69 -3.54 6.13 10.33
CA GLU A 69 -4.09 5.13 9.41
C GLU A 69 -4.55 3.86 10.15
N ARG A 70 -4.53 3.89 11.49
CA ARG A 70 -5.09 2.83 12.33
C ARG A 70 -6.59 2.70 12.11
N GLY A 71 -7.10 1.49 12.23
CA GLY A 71 -8.52 1.25 12.04
C GLY A 71 -8.84 -0.21 11.80
N ASN A 72 -10.09 -0.45 11.42
CA ASN A 72 -10.63 -1.79 11.19
C ASN A 72 -11.27 -1.93 9.79
N ASP A 73 -11.11 -0.93 8.91
CA ASP A 73 -11.75 -0.87 7.58
C ASP A 73 -10.98 -1.63 6.48
N ASN A 74 -9.73 -1.99 6.75
CA ASN A 74 -8.78 -2.61 5.83
C ASN A 74 -8.50 -1.74 4.59
N GLU A 75 -8.56 -0.42 4.75
CA GLU A 75 -8.29 0.57 3.69
C GLU A 75 -7.34 1.69 4.15
N ALA A 76 -7.51 2.21 5.36
CA ALA A 76 -6.79 3.40 5.80
C ALA A 76 -5.27 3.24 5.78
N GLN A 77 -4.74 2.02 5.93
CA GLN A 77 -3.30 1.73 5.87
C GLN A 77 -2.64 1.98 4.51
N LEU A 78 -3.42 2.25 3.46
CA LEU A 78 -2.92 2.55 2.12
C LEU A 78 -3.07 4.03 1.76
N VAL A 79 -3.58 4.87 2.66
CA VAL A 79 -3.79 6.30 2.41
C VAL A 79 -2.47 6.98 2.07
N HIS A 80 -1.41 6.70 2.84
CA HIS A 80 -0.08 7.16 2.56
C HIS A 80 0.78 6.02 2.00
N GLY A 81 1.31 6.21 0.79
CA GLY A 81 2.26 5.29 0.17
C GLY A 81 1.64 4.14 -0.64
N GLY A 82 0.36 3.80 -0.47
CA GLY A 82 -0.30 2.73 -1.21
C GLY A 82 -0.19 2.89 -2.74
N ASP A 83 -0.49 4.08 -3.25
CA ASP A 83 -0.42 4.39 -4.69
C ASP A 83 1.04 4.36 -5.20
N MET A 84 1.99 4.81 -4.39
CA MET A 84 3.41 4.77 -4.74
C MET A 84 3.93 3.33 -4.81
N LEU A 85 3.55 2.47 -3.86
CA LEU A 85 3.90 1.04 -3.85
C LEU A 85 3.22 0.27 -5.00
N ALA A 86 1.99 0.63 -5.36
CA ALA A 86 1.25 0.00 -6.45
C ALA A 86 1.63 0.50 -7.84
N SER A 87 2.26 1.67 -7.95
CA SER A 87 2.55 2.32 -9.23
C SER A 87 3.24 1.37 -10.20
N TYR A 88 2.80 1.40 -11.47
CA TYR A 88 3.34 0.52 -12.51
C TYR A 88 4.86 0.67 -12.67
N GLY A 89 5.38 1.89 -12.53
CA GLY A 89 6.82 2.15 -12.60
C GLY A 89 7.60 1.43 -11.49
N ASN A 90 7.12 1.48 -10.25
CA ASN A 90 7.76 0.77 -9.15
C ASN A 90 7.59 -0.75 -9.29
N GLN A 91 6.39 -1.23 -9.58
CA GLN A 91 6.11 -2.65 -9.73
C GLN A 91 6.90 -3.30 -10.88
N SER A 92 7.10 -2.60 -11.99
CA SER A 92 7.85 -3.10 -13.15
C SER A 92 9.36 -3.11 -12.90
N LYS A 93 9.88 -2.11 -12.18
CA LYS A 93 11.31 -1.98 -11.90
C LYS A 93 11.76 -2.80 -10.68
N TYR A 94 10.88 -2.97 -9.70
CA TYR A 94 11.15 -3.62 -8.42
C TYR A 94 10.03 -4.62 -8.08
N PRO A 95 9.95 -5.77 -8.78
CA PRO A 95 8.91 -6.75 -8.53
C PRO A 95 9.06 -7.35 -7.13
N ALA A 96 8.10 -7.08 -6.26
CA ALA A 96 8.07 -7.56 -4.89
C ALA A 96 6.62 -7.88 -4.46
N ILE A 97 6.49 -8.76 -3.46
CA ILE A 97 5.22 -8.94 -2.74
C ILE A 97 5.17 -7.87 -1.66
N VAL A 98 4.11 -7.05 -1.64
CA VAL A 98 3.93 -6.02 -0.61
C VAL A 98 2.84 -6.46 0.34
N ILE A 99 3.11 -6.44 1.63
CA ILE A 99 2.15 -6.74 2.70
C ILE A 99 2.00 -5.47 3.56
N ALA A 100 0.77 -4.96 3.63
CA ALA A 100 0.40 -3.78 4.39
C ALA A 100 -0.67 -4.14 5.43
N PRO A 101 -0.28 -4.61 6.62
CA PRO A 101 -1.22 -4.85 7.71
C PRO A 101 -1.78 -3.53 8.25
N GLN A 102 -3.02 -3.56 8.74
CA GLN A 102 -3.63 -2.43 9.44
C GLN A 102 -3.56 -2.65 10.94
N CYS A 103 -2.87 -1.76 11.65
CA CYS A 103 -2.89 -1.71 13.10
C CYS A 103 -4.31 -1.35 13.55
N PRO A 104 -4.95 -2.15 14.43
CA PRO A 104 -6.28 -1.85 14.91
C PRO A 104 -6.37 -0.49 15.60
N GLU A 105 -7.59 0.04 15.64
CA GLU A 105 -7.87 1.24 16.42
C GLU A 105 -7.53 1.04 17.90
N GLY A 106 -6.91 2.04 18.53
CA GLY A 106 -6.45 1.98 19.92
C GLY A 106 -5.12 1.24 20.14
N GLU A 107 -4.61 0.49 19.14
CA GLU A 107 -3.39 -0.31 19.25
C GLU A 107 -2.14 0.42 18.71
N LYS A 108 -0.98 -0.20 18.92
CA LYS A 108 0.31 0.25 18.36
C LYS A 108 1.12 -0.93 17.87
N TRP A 109 1.97 -0.69 16.85
CA TRP A 109 2.93 -1.70 16.39
C TRP A 109 3.95 -2.10 17.46
N ALA A 110 4.36 -1.13 18.28
CA ALA A 110 5.28 -1.35 19.39
C ALA A 110 4.93 -0.42 20.56
N TYR A 111 5.13 -0.94 21.77
CA TYR A 111 5.12 -0.13 22.98
C TYR A 111 6.45 0.60 23.10
N TYR A 112 6.40 1.91 23.31
CA TYR A 112 7.57 2.73 23.61
C TYR A 112 7.25 3.66 24.78
N LYS A 113 8.25 3.93 25.61
CA LYS A 113 8.13 4.95 26.65
C LYS A 113 8.08 6.31 25.97
N GLN A 114 7.07 7.12 26.28
CA GLN A 114 6.96 8.48 25.78
C GLN A 114 8.21 9.26 26.23
N PRO A 115 8.86 10.04 25.33
CA PRO A 115 9.93 10.93 25.74
C PRO A 115 9.40 11.97 26.73
N SER A 116 10.20 12.30 27.75
CA SER A 116 9.92 13.48 28.59
C SER A 116 10.23 14.75 27.79
N GLU A 117 9.46 15.80 28.02
CA GLU A 117 9.75 17.12 27.47
C GLU A 117 10.10 18.07 28.60
N ASN A 118 11.30 18.66 28.53
CA ASN A 118 11.76 19.67 29.47
C ASN A 118 12.31 20.85 28.67
N ASN A 119 11.68 22.03 28.81
CA ASN A 119 12.06 23.25 28.10
C ASN A 119 12.25 23.07 26.57
N GLY A 120 11.37 22.29 25.92
CA GLY A 120 11.42 22.03 24.48
C GLY A 120 12.46 21.00 24.04
N ILE A 121 13.21 20.42 24.98
CA ILE A 121 14.10 19.29 24.71
C ILE A 121 13.33 18.00 24.96
N ARG A 122 13.26 17.15 23.93
CA ARG A 122 12.72 15.78 24.05
C ARG A 122 13.81 14.84 24.50
N GLU A 123 13.67 14.31 25.70
CA GLU A 123 14.55 13.28 26.25
C GLU A 123 13.94 11.91 25.96
N PHE A 124 14.58 11.17 25.07
CA PHE A 124 14.20 9.80 24.81
C PHE A 124 14.74 8.92 25.93
N PRO A 125 13.88 8.18 26.65
CA PRO A 125 14.36 7.23 27.63
C PRO A 125 15.23 6.22 26.88
N VAL A 126 16.54 6.28 27.12
CA VAL A 126 17.48 5.26 26.65
C VAL A 126 16.91 3.94 27.14
N ALA A 127 16.61 3.02 26.24
CA ALA A 127 16.03 1.74 26.60
C ALA A 127 16.96 1.11 27.64
N SER A 128 16.54 1.09 28.91
CA SER A 128 17.14 0.20 29.88
C SER A 128 16.97 -1.19 29.29
N ALA A 129 18.09 -1.81 28.94
CA ALA A 129 18.15 -3.20 28.51
C ALA A 129 17.18 -4.01 29.37
N ALA A 130 16.24 -4.68 28.71
CA ALA A 130 15.47 -5.75 29.33
C ALA A 130 16.42 -6.91 29.63
#